data_AF-A0A950Y112-F1
#
_entry.id   AF-A0A950Y112-F1
#
_cell.length_a   1.000
_cell.length_b   1.000
_cell.length_c   1.000
_cell.angle_alpha   90.00
_cell.angle_beta   90.00
_cell.angle_gamma   90.00
#
_symmetry.space_group_name_H-M   'P 1'
#
loop_
_entity.id
_entity.type
_entity.pdbx_description
1 polymer ?
#
loop_
_entity_poly.entity_id
_entity_poly.type
_entity_poly.pdbx_seq_one_letter_code
_entity_poly.pdbx_strand_id
1 'polypeptide(L)'
;MSARGAAAFHSFPNTLMPSSIVRVLRQILAQSDSTLSILIPLYNEEEFIGTLLERVLSAPLPDHLSREVIVADDGSTDGSDKVVEQFAARYPGIVRLFRHDRNRGKGAAIRTAIENARGEFCLIQDADLEYDPREYPALLKPLLEGKADAVYGSRFMIVADRRVMYYWHSVANKILTEMCNLVADLNVTDMGTGYKAFRTAVLKETPIYSNGFGFEPEITIKLGRRGARVYEVPVSYNGRTYEEGKKIRFRDAMKIVLSIARFARTGDLYKDPGAKTLHALSAAPRFNRWMAETIRPYVGQRVLEIGAGIGNLSRALLPGRKRYVATDINPEHLARLGARFHHRLNLESHFCDLQQPEDFAPFANSMDTVICLNVLEHVKDDPLGLQNIYSVLDHGGHAIVLVPEGMSVYGTIDVALGHYRRYSEEELKKKMEAAGFEVERIVRFNRVSRFPWFVSGRILKRTSLDWNQMQLYDRMVWLWRRIDPYLPWRPTSIIGIARKP
;
A
#
# COMPACT_ATOMS: atom_id res chain seq x y z
N MET A 1 1.87 -15.90 -36.13
CA MET A 1 3.17 -15.97 -36.85
C MET A 1 4.27 -16.13 -35.83
N SER A 2 5.02 -17.22 -35.98
CA SER A 2 5.70 -17.96 -34.92
C SER A 2 7.13 -17.53 -34.65
N ALA A 3 7.53 -17.53 -33.36
CA ALA A 3 8.76 -18.09 -32.77
C ALA A 3 10.17 -17.82 -33.38
N ARG A 4 10.31 -17.11 -34.50
CA ARG A 4 11.60 -16.82 -35.16
C ARG A 4 12.16 -15.43 -34.85
N GLY A 5 11.37 -14.54 -34.24
CA GLY A 5 11.84 -13.21 -33.83
C GLY A 5 12.64 -13.18 -32.52
N ALA A 6 12.37 -14.13 -31.60
CA ALA A 6 13.00 -14.15 -30.27
C ALA A 6 14.47 -14.63 -30.30
N ALA A 7 14.87 -15.41 -31.30
CA ALA A 7 16.21 -15.97 -31.39
C ALA A 7 17.27 -15.00 -31.94
N ALA A 8 16.88 -13.85 -32.51
CA ALA A 8 17.80 -12.92 -33.17
C ALA A 8 18.46 -11.90 -32.23
N PHE A 9 18.09 -11.83 -30.95
CA PHE A 9 18.58 -10.81 -30.01
C PHE A 9 19.50 -11.32 -28.90
N HIS A 10 19.73 -12.63 -28.79
CA HIS A 10 20.69 -13.19 -27.83
C HIS A 10 22.18 -12.94 -28.20
N SER A 11 22.45 -12.21 -29.28
CA SER A 11 23.79 -11.80 -29.73
C SER A 11 24.08 -10.28 -29.62
N PHE A 12 23.21 -9.54 -28.92
CA PHE A 12 23.45 -8.27 -28.21
C PHE A 12 24.63 -8.19 -27.21
N PRO A 13 25.79 -7.55 -27.45
CA PRO A 13 26.71 -7.21 -26.36
C PRO A 13 26.05 -6.17 -25.44
N ASN A 14 26.03 -6.45 -24.12
CA ASN A 14 25.36 -5.65 -23.07
C ASN A 14 25.92 -4.22 -22.84
N THR A 15 26.75 -3.69 -23.74
CA THR A 15 27.59 -2.51 -23.46
C THR A 15 27.29 -1.26 -24.29
N LEU A 16 26.21 -1.22 -25.09
CA LEU A 16 25.94 -0.06 -25.97
C LEU A 16 24.48 0.44 -25.99
N MET A 17 23.71 0.25 -24.92
CA MET A 17 22.35 0.80 -24.80
C MET A 17 22.24 1.72 -23.57
N PRO A 18 21.82 2.99 -23.72
CA PRO A 18 21.53 3.86 -22.58
C PRO A 18 20.51 3.24 -21.63
N SER A 19 20.71 3.40 -20.31
CA SER A 19 19.88 2.82 -19.25
C SER A 19 18.39 3.21 -19.37
N SER A 20 18.10 4.35 -19.97
CA SER A 20 16.76 4.82 -20.30
C SER A 20 16.04 3.95 -21.33
N ILE A 21 16.75 3.45 -22.35
CA ILE A 21 16.20 2.56 -23.39
C ILE A 21 16.02 1.15 -22.83
N VAL A 22 16.96 0.66 -22.00
CA VAL A 22 16.81 -0.61 -21.29
C VAL A 22 15.61 -0.56 -20.33
N ARG A 23 15.34 0.60 -19.70
CA ARG A 23 14.17 0.81 -18.84
C ARG A 23 12.87 0.88 -19.63
N VAL A 24 12.82 1.60 -20.75
CA VAL A 24 11.64 1.62 -21.65
C VAL A 24 11.39 0.22 -22.22
N LEU A 25 12.44 -0.48 -22.66
CA LEU A 25 12.34 -1.88 -23.09
C LEU A 25 11.92 -2.79 -21.94
N ARG A 26 12.42 -2.62 -20.70
CA ARG A 26 11.91 -3.35 -19.53
C ARG A 26 10.48 -2.98 -19.18
N GLN A 27 10.01 -1.76 -19.44
CA GLN A 27 8.64 -1.31 -19.20
C GLN A 27 7.68 -1.81 -20.29
N ILE A 28 8.18 -1.95 -21.52
CA ILE A 28 7.50 -2.60 -22.66
C ILE A 28 7.54 -4.14 -22.51
N LEU A 29 8.62 -4.73 -21.97
CA LEU A 29 8.79 -6.17 -21.73
C LEU A 29 8.17 -6.62 -20.38
N ALA A 30 7.96 -5.70 -19.43
CA ALA A 30 7.18 -5.92 -18.20
C ALA A 30 5.67 -5.80 -18.45
N GLN A 31 5.23 -5.55 -19.68
CA GLN A 31 3.92 -6.04 -20.16
C GLN A 31 3.97 -7.56 -20.38
N SER A 32 4.50 -8.28 -19.40
CA SER A 32 4.29 -9.70 -19.21
C SER A 32 2.80 -9.91 -18.93
N ASP A 33 2.17 -10.92 -19.54
CA ASP A 33 0.75 -11.26 -19.40
C ASP A 33 0.26 -11.12 -17.95
N SER A 34 -0.30 -9.96 -17.59
CA SER A 34 -0.89 -9.76 -16.26
C SER A 34 -2.11 -10.68 -16.15
N THR A 35 -2.43 -11.11 -14.94
CA THR A 35 -3.59 -11.98 -14.70
C THR A 35 -4.61 -11.27 -13.81
N LEU A 36 -5.89 -11.38 -14.17
CA LEU A 36 -7.02 -11.02 -13.35
C LEU A 36 -7.55 -12.24 -12.58
N SER A 37 -7.59 -12.15 -11.26
CA SER A 37 -8.30 -13.13 -10.42
C SER A 37 -9.76 -12.72 -10.22
N ILE A 38 -10.69 -13.48 -10.76
CA ILE A 38 -12.13 -13.26 -10.59
C ILE A 38 -12.59 -14.09 -9.40
N LEU A 39 -12.97 -13.41 -8.32
CA LEU A 39 -13.30 -13.99 -7.03
C LEU A 39 -14.82 -14.13 -6.91
N ILE A 40 -15.31 -15.37 -6.92
CA ILE A 40 -16.75 -15.67 -6.90
C ILE A 40 -17.12 -16.32 -5.55
N PRO A 41 -17.74 -15.58 -4.61
CA PRO A 41 -18.36 -16.19 -3.45
C PRO A 41 -19.64 -16.93 -3.87
N LEU A 42 -19.76 -18.20 -3.51
CA LEU A 42 -20.85 -19.07 -3.91
C LEU A 42 -21.59 -19.62 -2.69
N TYR A 43 -22.92 -19.55 -2.69
CA TYR A 43 -23.76 -20.23 -1.72
C TYR A 43 -25.18 -20.39 -2.29
N ASN A 44 -25.58 -21.61 -2.60
CA ASN A 44 -26.88 -21.97 -3.15
C ASN A 44 -27.32 -21.07 -4.33
N GLU A 45 -26.61 -21.18 -5.46
CA GLU A 45 -26.91 -20.49 -6.72
C GLU A 45 -26.83 -21.46 -7.91
N GLU A 46 -27.27 -22.72 -7.75
CA GLU A 46 -27.19 -23.78 -8.78
C GLU A 46 -27.78 -23.32 -10.12
N GLU A 47 -28.92 -22.61 -10.07
CA GLU A 47 -29.63 -22.07 -11.23
C GLU A 47 -28.78 -21.08 -12.05
N PHE A 48 -27.92 -20.30 -11.39
CA PHE A 48 -27.26 -19.14 -12.00
C PHE A 48 -25.78 -19.36 -12.30
N ILE A 49 -25.11 -20.18 -11.48
CA ILE A 49 -23.65 -20.29 -11.49
C ILE A 49 -23.10 -20.79 -12.83
N GLY A 50 -23.78 -21.71 -13.51
CA GLY A 50 -23.37 -22.19 -14.83
C GLY A 50 -23.35 -21.06 -15.88
N THR A 51 -24.47 -20.34 -16.01
CA THR A 51 -24.59 -19.19 -16.93
C THR A 51 -23.59 -18.09 -16.59
N LEU A 52 -23.39 -17.82 -15.30
CA LEU A 52 -22.41 -16.85 -14.85
C LEU A 52 -21.01 -17.23 -15.30
N LEU A 53 -20.57 -18.47 -15.08
CA LEU A 53 -19.23 -18.92 -15.44
C LEU A 53 -18.99 -18.80 -16.96
N GLU A 54 -19.99 -19.10 -17.78
CA GLU A 54 -19.90 -18.86 -19.24
C GLU A 54 -19.69 -17.38 -19.58
N ARG A 55 -20.45 -16.48 -18.94
CA ARG A 55 -20.29 -15.02 -19.12
C ARG A 55 -18.94 -14.53 -18.62
N VAL A 56 -18.50 -15.02 -17.47
CA VAL A 56 -17.19 -14.68 -16.87
C VAL A 56 -16.04 -15.14 -17.76
N LEU A 57 -16.13 -16.33 -18.36
CA LEU A 57 -15.10 -16.87 -19.25
C LEU A 57 -15.08 -16.19 -20.63
N SER A 58 -16.22 -15.67 -21.08
CA SER A 58 -16.34 -14.95 -22.37
C SER A 58 -16.22 -13.42 -22.24
N ALA A 59 -16.22 -12.88 -21.02
CA ALA A 59 -16.15 -11.44 -20.77
C ALA A 59 -14.95 -10.78 -21.48
N PRO A 60 -15.10 -9.56 -22.03
CA PRO A 60 -13.98 -8.83 -22.61
C PRO A 60 -12.97 -8.47 -21.53
N LEU A 61 -11.70 -8.68 -21.82
CA LEU A 61 -10.59 -8.18 -21.01
C LEU A 61 -9.69 -7.30 -21.88
N PRO A 62 -9.02 -6.28 -21.29
CA PRO A 62 -7.98 -5.54 -21.97
C PRO A 62 -6.91 -6.47 -22.56
N ASP A 63 -6.26 -6.03 -23.65
CA ASP A 63 -5.21 -6.79 -24.30
C ASP A 63 -4.10 -7.18 -23.30
N HIS A 64 -3.51 -8.36 -23.47
CA HIS A 64 -2.45 -8.90 -22.62
C HIS A 64 -2.87 -9.18 -21.15
N LEU A 65 -4.17 -9.23 -20.86
CA LEU A 65 -4.70 -9.64 -19.56
C LEU A 65 -5.34 -11.04 -19.64
N SER A 66 -4.74 -12.01 -18.96
CA SER A 66 -5.33 -13.34 -18.78
C SER A 66 -6.28 -13.36 -17.57
N ARG A 67 -7.02 -14.45 -17.39
CA ARG A 67 -7.94 -14.61 -16.25
C ARG A 67 -7.76 -15.93 -15.55
N GLU A 68 -7.97 -15.92 -14.25
CA GLU A 68 -8.33 -17.08 -13.47
C GLU A 68 -9.66 -16.81 -12.74
N VAL A 69 -10.40 -17.86 -12.47
CA VAL A 69 -11.68 -17.83 -11.77
C VAL A 69 -11.54 -18.68 -10.51
N ILE A 70 -11.73 -18.03 -9.37
CA ILE A 70 -11.63 -18.65 -8.06
C ILE A 70 -13.01 -18.62 -7.44
N VAL A 71 -13.64 -19.78 -7.39
CA VAL A 71 -14.94 -19.97 -6.77
C VAL A 71 -14.73 -20.49 -5.35
N ALA A 72 -15.24 -19.75 -4.37
CA ALA A 72 -15.26 -20.16 -2.98
C ALA A 72 -16.69 -20.51 -2.59
N ASP A 73 -16.99 -21.81 -2.60
CA ASP A 73 -18.27 -22.36 -2.15
C ASP A 73 -18.34 -22.39 -0.63
N ASP A 74 -19.31 -21.67 -0.08
CA ASP A 74 -19.54 -21.51 1.33
C ASP A 74 -20.48 -22.60 1.88
N GLY A 75 -20.24 -23.85 1.47
CA GLY A 75 -21.01 -25.02 1.88
C GLY A 75 -22.42 -25.05 1.30
N SER A 76 -22.53 -24.98 -0.03
CA SER A 76 -23.81 -25.11 -0.74
C SER A 76 -24.43 -26.50 -0.54
N THR A 77 -25.76 -26.56 -0.59
CA THR A 77 -26.55 -27.79 -0.41
C THR A 77 -27.44 -28.11 -1.61
N ASP A 78 -27.45 -27.26 -2.63
CA ASP A 78 -28.31 -27.35 -3.82
C ASP A 78 -27.61 -27.98 -5.03
N GLY A 79 -26.31 -28.31 -4.95
CA GLY A 79 -25.56 -28.84 -6.09
C GLY A 79 -24.75 -27.79 -6.88
N SER A 80 -24.75 -26.52 -6.44
CA SER A 80 -23.93 -25.45 -6.99
C SER A 80 -22.46 -25.85 -7.20
N ASP A 81 -21.89 -26.57 -6.23
CA ASP A 81 -20.50 -26.99 -6.24
C ASP A 81 -20.19 -28.00 -7.35
N LYS A 82 -21.12 -28.93 -7.62
CA LYS A 82 -21.02 -29.91 -8.72
C LYS A 82 -20.99 -29.23 -10.08
N VAL A 83 -21.79 -28.17 -10.27
CA VAL A 83 -21.75 -27.38 -11.50
C VAL A 83 -20.36 -26.78 -11.68
N VAL A 84 -19.79 -26.18 -10.64
CA VAL A 84 -18.44 -25.58 -10.72
C VAL A 84 -17.36 -26.64 -10.97
N GLU A 85 -17.46 -27.84 -10.40
CA GLU A 85 -16.52 -28.94 -10.69
C GLU A 85 -16.47 -29.31 -12.17
N GLN A 86 -17.62 -29.34 -12.84
CA GLN A 86 -17.67 -29.60 -14.29
C GLN A 86 -16.92 -28.53 -15.07
N PHE A 87 -17.05 -27.25 -14.68
CA PHE A 87 -16.29 -26.15 -15.28
C PHE A 87 -14.80 -26.24 -14.95
N ALA A 88 -14.42 -26.60 -13.72
CA ALA A 88 -13.03 -26.79 -13.33
C ALA A 88 -12.35 -27.92 -14.11
N ALA A 89 -13.07 -29.01 -14.38
CA ALA A 89 -12.61 -30.10 -15.23
C ALA A 89 -12.47 -29.68 -16.71
N ARG A 90 -13.40 -28.86 -17.22
CA ARG A 90 -13.39 -28.35 -18.60
C ARG A 90 -12.33 -27.27 -18.85
N TYR A 91 -12.01 -26.46 -17.84
CA TYR A 91 -11.07 -25.34 -17.92
C TYR A 91 -9.97 -25.46 -16.85
N PRO A 92 -9.13 -26.51 -16.91
CA PRO A 92 -8.11 -26.77 -15.89
C PRO A 92 -7.10 -25.62 -15.84
N GLY A 93 -6.75 -25.19 -14.63
CA GLY A 93 -5.84 -24.07 -14.40
C GLY A 93 -6.47 -22.68 -14.53
N ILE A 94 -7.65 -22.57 -15.13
CA ILE A 94 -8.43 -21.32 -15.20
C ILE A 94 -9.47 -21.27 -14.08
N VAL A 95 -10.31 -22.31 -13.96
CA VAL A 95 -11.37 -22.36 -12.95
C VAL A 95 -10.93 -23.24 -11.78
N ARG A 96 -11.03 -22.72 -10.56
CA ARG A 96 -10.65 -23.42 -9.32
C ARG A 96 -11.75 -23.28 -8.27
N LEU A 97 -12.10 -24.40 -7.65
CA LEU A 97 -13.11 -24.49 -6.61
C LEU A 97 -12.48 -24.71 -5.24
N PHE A 98 -12.93 -23.94 -4.26
CA PHE A 98 -12.60 -24.09 -2.84
C PHE A 98 -13.89 -24.25 -2.04
N ARG A 99 -13.92 -25.23 -1.13
CA ARG A 99 -15.12 -25.56 -0.36
C ARG A 99 -14.94 -25.27 1.12
N HIS A 100 -15.99 -24.79 1.75
CA HIS A 100 -16.12 -24.76 3.20
C HIS A 100 -17.02 -25.91 3.67
N ASP A 101 -16.73 -26.44 4.86
CA ASP A 101 -17.54 -27.52 5.47
C ASP A 101 -18.97 -27.08 5.83
N ARG A 102 -19.18 -25.77 5.99
CA ARG A 102 -20.46 -25.15 6.32
C ARG A 102 -20.49 -23.69 5.89
N ASN A 103 -21.70 -23.12 5.80
CA ASN A 103 -21.89 -21.69 5.59
C ASN A 103 -21.26 -20.86 6.71
N ARG A 104 -20.33 -19.97 6.31
CA ARG A 104 -19.65 -19.01 7.19
C ARG A 104 -20.00 -17.57 6.82
N GLY A 105 -20.53 -17.32 5.63
CA GLY A 105 -20.96 -16.05 5.07
C GLY A 105 -20.11 -15.58 3.88
N LYS A 106 -20.66 -14.63 3.09
CA LYS A 106 -20.02 -14.05 1.89
C LYS A 106 -18.58 -13.56 2.13
N GLY A 107 -18.35 -12.83 3.21
CA GLY A 107 -17.03 -12.33 3.57
C GLY A 107 -16.01 -13.43 3.85
N ALA A 108 -16.44 -14.58 4.39
CA ALA A 108 -15.56 -15.74 4.57
C ALA A 108 -15.16 -16.36 3.22
N ALA A 109 -16.10 -16.52 2.30
CA ALA A 109 -15.83 -17.01 0.95
C ALA A 109 -14.88 -16.07 0.18
N ILE A 110 -15.12 -14.75 0.25
CA ILE A 110 -14.25 -13.75 -0.37
C ILE A 110 -12.81 -13.85 0.18
N ARG A 111 -12.62 -14.01 1.50
CA ARG A 111 -11.27 -14.17 2.07
C ARG A 111 -10.56 -15.41 1.53
N THR A 112 -11.24 -16.55 1.48
CA THR A 112 -10.68 -17.77 0.89
C THR A 112 -10.28 -17.56 -0.57
N ALA A 113 -11.10 -16.83 -1.34
CA ALA A 113 -10.78 -16.49 -2.72
C ALA A 113 -9.56 -15.54 -2.82
N ILE A 114 -9.48 -14.49 -1.99
CA ILE A 114 -8.33 -13.55 -1.93
C ILE A 114 -7.02 -14.29 -1.62
N GLU A 115 -7.03 -15.21 -0.65
CA GLU A 115 -5.85 -15.97 -0.25
C GLU A 115 -5.30 -16.81 -1.42
N ASN A 116 -6.19 -17.32 -2.27
CA ASN A 116 -5.86 -18.18 -3.40
C ASN A 116 -5.65 -17.45 -4.73
N ALA A 117 -5.90 -16.14 -4.78
CA ALA A 117 -5.68 -15.27 -5.93
C ALA A 117 -4.19 -15.19 -6.29
N ARG A 118 -3.87 -15.36 -7.56
CA ARG A 118 -2.49 -15.29 -8.10
C ARG A 118 -2.30 -14.11 -9.04
N GLY A 119 -3.37 -13.53 -9.54
CA GLY A 119 -3.34 -12.40 -10.44
C GLY A 119 -2.82 -11.12 -9.79
N GLU A 120 -2.30 -10.23 -10.63
CA GLU A 120 -1.87 -8.89 -10.23
C GLU A 120 -3.07 -8.05 -9.75
N PHE A 121 -4.20 -8.23 -10.43
CA PHE A 121 -5.48 -7.61 -10.10
C PHE A 121 -6.47 -8.68 -9.68
N CYS A 122 -7.42 -8.31 -8.83
CA CYS A 122 -8.55 -9.15 -8.50
C CYS A 122 -9.86 -8.36 -8.52
N LEU A 123 -10.95 -9.06 -8.82
CA LEU A 123 -12.28 -8.49 -8.90
C LEU A 123 -13.28 -9.43 -8.24
N ILE A 124 -14.21 -8.89 -7.48
CA ILE A 124 -15.29 -9.67 -6.86
C ILE A 124 -16.47 -9.73 -7.83
N GLN A 125 -16.95 -10.93 -8.12
CA GLN A 125 -18.10 -11.19 -8.99
C GLN A 125 -19.13 -12.01 -8.21
N ASP A 126 -20.31 -11.43 -7.97
CA ASP A 126 -21.40 -12.16 -7.32
C ASP A 126 -21.98 -13.25 -8.25
N ALA A 127 -22.44 -14.34 -7.62
CA ALA A 127 -22.83 -15.57 -8.32
C ALA A 127 -24.23 -15.50 -8.98
N ASP A 128 -24.93 -14.38 -8.83
CA ASP A 128 -26.38 -14.23 -8.98
C ASP A 128 -26.82 -13.51 -10.27
N LEU A 129 -25.87 -13.19 -11.15
CA LEU A 129 -26.05 -12.42 -12.39
C LEU A 129 -26.50 -10.96 -12.19
N GLU A 130 -26.47 -10.40 -10.97
CA GLU A 130 -26.86 -9.01 -10.71
C GLU A 130 -25.89 -7.99 -11.35
N TYR A 131 -24.62 -8.37 -11.53
CA TYR A 131 -23.56 -7.59 -12.19
C TYR A 131 -23.15 -8.23 -13.51
N ASP A 132 -22.80 -7.39 -14.49
CA ASP A 132 -22.47 -7.82 -15.85
C ASP A 132 -20.96 -7.93 -16.08
N PRO A 133 -20.41 -9.14 -16.32
CA PRO A 133 -18.98 -9.33 -16.63
C PRO A 133 -18.46 -8.49 -17.81
N ARG A 134 -19.33 -7.98 -18.71
CA ARG A 134 -18.93 -7.07 -19.79
C ARG A 134 -18.36 -5.75 -19.30
N GLU A 135 -18.58 -5.39 -18.04
CA GLU A 135 -18.12 -4.14 -17.44
C GLU A 135 -16.72 -4.25 -16.79
N TYR A 136 -16.07 -5.43 -16.82
CA TYR A 136 -14.69 -5.58 -16.33
C TYR A 136 -13.70 -4.54 -16.86
N PRO A 137 -13.68 -4.20 -18.17
CA PRO A 137 -12.74 -3.21 -18.68
C PRO A 137 -12.88 -1.83 -18.00
N ALA A 138 -14.10 -1.43 -17.64
CA ALA A 138 -14.36 -0.15 -16.97
C ALA A 138 -13.76 -0.15 -15.55
N LEU A 139 -13.94 -1.24 -14.80
CA LEU A 139 -13.39 -1.42 -13.46
C LEU A 139 -11.86 -1.49 -13.46
N LEU A 140 -11.27 -2.12 -14.47
CA LEU A 140 -9.83 -2.36 -14.56
C LEU A 140 -9.06 -1.13 -15.05
N LYS A 141 -9.67 -0.27 -15.87
CA LYS A 141 -9.00 0.87 -16.49
C LYS A 141 -8.23 1.76 -15.49
N PRO A 142 -8.80 2.22 -14.35
CA PRO A 142 -8.04 3.03 -13.39
C PRO A 142 -6.89 2.27 -12.72
N LEU A 143 -7.01 0.95 -12.56
CA LEU A 143 -5.96 0.10 -11.98
C LEU A 143 -4.79 -0.04 -12.96
N LEU A 144 -5.08 -0.34 -14.23
CA LEU A 144 -4.10 -0.50 -15.32
C LEU A 144 -3.38 0.81 -15.64
N GLU A 145 -4.07 1.94 -15.58
CA GLU A 145 -3.48 3.28 -15.72
C GLU A 145 -2.63 3.69 -14.50
N GLY A 146 -2.53 2.84 -13.47
CA GLY A 146 -1.76 3.13 -12.26
C GLY A 146 -2.36 4.23 -11.38
N LYS A 147 -3.61 4.62 -11.62
CA LYS A 147 -4.31 5.70 -10.88
C LYS A 147 -4.94 5.22 -9.58
N ALA A 148 -5.40 3.97 -9.56
CA ALA A 148 -6.16 3.40 -8.45
C ALA A 148 -5.44 2.21 -7.79
N ASP A 149 -5.78 2.01 -6.51
CA ASP A 149 -5.47 0.81 -5.74
C ASP A 149 -6.73 -0.07 -5.56
N ALA A 150 -7.90 0.58 -5.61
CA ALA A 150 -9.23 -0.04 -5.55
C ALA A 150 -10.21 0.74 -6.44
N VAL A 151 -11.10 0.04 -7.15
CA VAL A 151 -12.14 0.63 -8.00
C VAL A 151 -13.49 0.01 -7.64
N TYR A 152 -14.47 0.86 -7.35
CA TYR A 152 -15.80 0.47 -6.91
C TYR A 152 -16.77 0.72 -8.07
N GLY A 153 -17.54 -0.30 -8.44
CA GLY A 153 -18.64 -0.17 -9.37
C GLY A 153 -19.84 0.45 -8.67
N SER A 154 -20.14 1.72 -8.97
CA SER A 154 -21.26 2.44 -8.36
C SER A 154 -22.56 2.22 -9.11
N ARG A 155 -23.59 1.79 -8.38
CA ARG A 155 -24.97 1.66 -8.88
C ARG A 155 -25.72 3.00 -8.92
N PHE A 156 -25.13 4.05 -8.33
CA PHE A 156 -25.75 5.38 -8.18
C PHE A 156 -25.14 6.41 -9.13
N MET A 157 -23.97 6.14 -9.70
CA MET A 157 -23.44 6.93 -10.81
C MET A 157 -24.22 6.63 -12.09
N ILE A 158 -24.44 7.64 -12.92
CA ILE A 158 -25.30 7.53 -14.10
C ILE A 158 -24.53 6.82 -15.22
N VAL A 159 -24.94 5.59 -15.54
CA VAL A 159 -24.80 4.98 -16.89
C VAL A 159 -26.00 5.44 -17.72
N ALA A 160 -25.88 5.46 -19.05
CA ALA A 160 -26.91 5.88 -20.02
C ALA A 160 -28.35 5.48 -19.62
N ASP A 161 -28.55 4.29 -19.07
CA ASP A 161 -29.79 3.76 -18.51
C ASP A 161 -29.52 2.95 -17.22
N ARG A 162 -30.51 2.87 -16.30
CA ARG A 162 -30.40 2.06 -15.07
C ARG A 162 -31.76 1.50 -14.62
N ARG A 163 -31.75 0.30 -14.02
CA ARG A 163 -32.93 -0.22 -13.31
C ARG A 163 -33.14 0.57 -12.02
N VAL A 164 -34.35 1.10 -11.82
CA VAL A 164 -34.68 1.90 -10.63
C VAL A 164 -34.74 1.00 -9.40
N MET A 165 -33.94 1.34 -8.38
CA MET A 165 -33.95 0.64 -7.10
C MET A 165 -35.10 1.11 -6.21
N TYR A 166 -35.55 0.25 -5.30
CA TYR A 166 -36.55 0.65 -4.29
C TYR A 166 -36.06 1.85 -3.47
N TYR A 167 -36.94 2.82 -3.27
CA TYR A 167 -36.63 4.09 -2.62
C TYR A 167 -36.00 3.90 -1.24
N TRP A 168 -36.64 3.12 -0.36
CA TRP A 168 -36.14 2.91 1.01
C TRP A 168 -34.82 2.13 1.07
N HIS A 169 -34.53 1.28 0.08
CA HIS A 169 -33.19 0.66 -0.04
C HIS A 169 -32.14 1.67 -0.46
N SER A 170 -32.48 2.58 -1.37
CA SER A 170 -31.60 3.67 -1.78
C SER A 170 -31.29 4.59 -0.60
N VAL A 171 -32.29 4.94 0.21
CA VAL A 171 -32.11 5.73 1.44
C VAL A 171 -31.25 4.98 2.46
N ALA A 172 -31.53 3.70 2.73
CA ALA A 172 -30.73 2.91 3.67
C ALA A 172 -29.27 2.76 3.20
N ASN A 173 -29.04 2.48 1.92
CA ASN A 173 -27.70 2.40 1.35
C ASN A 173 -26.97 3.73 1.46
N LYS A 174 -27.65 4.84 1.19
CA LYS A 174 -27.08 6.19 1.36
C LYS A 174 -26.65 6.42 2.81
N ILE A 175 -27.52 6.16 3.78
CA ILE A 175 -27.18 6.33 5.21
C ILE A 175 -25.94 5.50 5.59
N LEU A 176 -25.91 4.22 5.22
CA LEU A 176 -24.77 3.34 5.52
C LEU A 176 -23.48 3.80 4.81
N THR A 177 -23.61 4.29 3.59
CA THR A 177 -22.49 4.84 2.81
C THR A 177 -21.94 6.10 3.45
N GLU A 178 -22.80 7.05 3.85
CA GLU A 178 -22.38 8.28 4.54
C GLU A 178 -21.70 7.99 5.89
N MET A 179 -22.23 7.03 6.66
CA MET A 179 -21.59 6.60 7.90
C MET A 179 -20.18 6.03 7.65
N CYS A 180 -20.02 5.25 6.58
CA CYS A 180 -18.73 4.69 6.23
C CYS A 180 -17.77 5.76 5.71
N ASN A 181 -18.23 6.66 4.84
CA ASN A 181 -17.50 7.83 4.34
C ASN A 181 -16.95 8.69 5.47
N LEU A 182 -17.78 9.00 6.47
CA LEU A 182 -17.37 9.75 7.65
C LEU A 182 -16.21 9.07 8.41
N VAL A 183 -16.24 7.75 8.53
CA VAL A 183 -15.23 6.98 9.27
C VAL A 183 -13.94 6.76 8.45
N ALA A 184 -14.10 6.59 7.14
CA ALA A 184 -13.03 6.32 6.19
C ALA A 184 -12.35 7.58 5.65
N ASP A 185 -12.96 8.76 5.87
CA ASP A 185 -12.60 10.04 5.23
C ASP A 185 -12.62 9.94 3.69
N LEU A 186 -13.69 9.34 3.17
CA LEU A 186 -13.94 9.12 1.74
C LEU A 186 -15.27 9.76 1.34
N ASN A 187 -15.52 9.81 0.03
CA ASN A 187 -16.76 10.31 -0.56
C ASN A 187 -17.34 9.33 -1.60
N VAL A 188 -17.26 8.02 -1.34
CA VAL A 188 -17.80 7.03 -2.28
C VAL A 188 -19.33 7.14 -2.35
N THR A 189 -19.89 6.99 -3.54
CA THR A 189 -21.33 7.00 -3.80
C THR A 189 -22.00 5.68 -3.45
N ASP A 190 -21.26 4.56 -3.48
CA ASP A 190 -21.82 3.23 -3.23
C ASP A 190 -20.88 2.30 -2.46
N MET A 191 -20.83 2.44 -1.13
CA MET A 191 -20.02 1.54 -0.30
C MET A 191 -20.50 0.08 -0.37
N GLY A 192 -21.81 -0.13 -0.47
CA GLY A 192 -22.46 -1.45 -0.43
C GLY A 192 -22.43 -2.25 -1.74
N THR A 193 -21.77 -1.76 -2.79
CA THR A 193 -21.64 -2.50 -4.06
C THR A 193 -20.86 -3.81 -3.87
N GLY A 194 -21.30 -4.90 -4.49
CA GLY A 194 -20.54 -6.15 -4.52
C GLY A 194 -19.43 -6.14 -5.56
N TYR A 195 -19.45 -5.17 -6.48
CA TYR A 195 -18.64 -5.15 -7.68
C TYR A 195 -17.43 -4.24 -7.49
N LYS A 196 -16.35 -4.81 -6.96
CA LYS A 196 -15.13 -4.09 -6.61
C LYS A 196 -13.91 -4.78 -7.22
N ALA A 197 -13.00 -3.99 -7.78
CA ALA A 197 -11.72 -4.42 -8.32
C ALA A 197 -10.56 -3.81 -7.53
N PHE A 198 -9.45 -4.52 -7.42
CA PHE A 198 -8.33 -4.15 -6.58
C PHE A 198 -7.00 -4.58 -7.19
N ARG A 199 -5.91 -3.94 -6.77
CA ARG A 199 -4.59 -4.58 -6.80
C ARG A 199 -4.60 -5.72 -5.79
N THR A 200 -4.30 -6.94 -6.23
CA THR A 200 -4.37 -8.14 -5.38
C THR A 200 -3.48 -8.01 -4.14
N ALA A 201 -2.30 -7.43 -4.30
CA ALA A 201 -1.37 -7.19 -3.19
C ALA A 201 -2.00 -6.34 -2.06
N VAL A 202 -2.80 -5.34 -2.40
CA VAL A 202 -3.47 -4.46 -1.42
C VAL A 202 -4.47 -5.26 -0.58
N LEU A 203 -5.29 -6.11 -1.21
CA LEU A 203 -6.22 -6.97 -0.47
C LEU A 203 -5.51 -8.04 0.35
N LYS A 204 -4.47 -8.68 -0.20
CA LYS A 204 -3.71 -9.72 0.54
C LYS A 204 -3.07 -9.18 1.80
N GLU A 205 -2.51 -7.97 1.72
CA GLU A 205 -1.93 -7.27 2.86
C GLU A 205 -2.96 -6.67 3.80
N THR A 206 -4.24 -6.60 3.43
CA THR A 206 -5.29 -6.10 4.33
C THR A 206 -5.79 -7.24 5.21
N PRO A 207 -5.70 -7.15 6.55
CA PRO A 207 -6.35 -8.13 7.42
C PRO A 207 -7.87 -7.95 7.27
N ILE A 208 -8.64 -9.02 7.06
CA ILE A 208 -10.10 -8.96 6.87
C ILE A 208 -10.74 -9.94 7.86
N TYR A 209 -11.73 -9.49 8.63
CA TYR A 209 -12.32 -10.26 9.73
C TYR A 209 -13.80 -10.58 9.53
N SER A 210 -14.52 -9.77 8.78
CA SER A 210 -15.96 -9.90 8.60
C SER A 210 -16.29 -11.13 7.78
N ASN A 211 -17.16 -11.98 8.32
CA ASN A 211 -17.59 -13.21 7.66
C ASN A 211 -18.81 -12.99 6.74
N GLY A 212 -19.64 -11.98 6.96
CA GLY A 212 -20.84 -11.69 6.15
C GLY A 212 -20.74 -10.36 5.40
N PHE A 213 -21.87 -9.69 5.20
CA PHE A 213 -21.95 -8.37 4.53
C PHE A 213 -21.20 -7.23 5.23
N GLY A 214 -20.73 -7.43 6.47
CA GLY A 214 -19.80 -6.51 7.14
C GLY A 214 -18.44 -6.37 6.42
N PHE A 215 -18.14 -7.25 5.45
CA PHE A 215 -16.98 -7.13 4.58
C PHE A 215 -16.93 -5.77 3.87
N GLU A 216 -18.05 -5.32 3.30
CA GLU A 216 -18.11 -4.09 2.49
C GLU A 216 -17.68 -2.83 3.28
N PRO A 217 -18.24 -2.55 4.48
CA PRO A 217 -17.76 -1.42 5.27
C PRO A 217 -16.35 -1.66 5.85
N GLU A 218 -15.98 -2.89 6.21
CA GLU A 218 -14.65 -3.17 6.74
C GLU A 218 -13.55 -2.82 5.72
N ILE A 219 -13.68 -3.34 4.49
CA ILE A 219 -12.66 -3.12 3.47
C ILE A 219 -12.58 -1.64 3.09
N THR A 220 -13.72 -0.96 2.98
CA THR A 220 -13.79 0.48 2.68
C THR A 220 -13.08 1.30 3.76
N ILE A 221 -13.38 1.06 5.04
CA ILE A 221 -12.75 1.77 6.16
C ILE A 221 -11.24 1.52 6.20
N LYS A 222 -10.82 0.26 6.01
CA LYS A 222 -9.40 -0.08 6.03
C LYS A 222 -8.63 0.54 4.87
N LEU A 223 -9.20 0.54 3.66
CA LEU A 223 -8.59 1.19 2.50
C LEU A 223 -8.50 2.71 2.67
N GLY A 224 -9.56 3.37 3.14
CA GLY A 224 -9.52 4.81 3.45
C GLY A 224 -8.44 5.16 4.47
N ARG A 225 -8.34 4.41 5.57
CA ARG A 225 -7.31 4.60 6.61
C ARG A 225 -5.89 4.28 6.17
N ARG A 226 -5.75 3.37 5.20
CA ARG A 226 -4.46 3.11 4.53
C ARG A 226 -4.09 4.22 3.57
N GLY A 227 -4.99 5.14 3.24
CA GLY A 227 -4.79 6.15 2.19
C GLY A 227 -4.72 5.52 0.80
N ALA A 228 -5.40 4.40 0.59
CA ALA A 228 -5.48 3.77 -0.72
C ALA A 228 -6.26 4.66 -1.70
N ARG A 229 -5.84 4.69 -2.96
CA ARG A 229 -6.50 5.46 -4.02
C ARG A 229 -7.74 4.72 -4.48
N VAL A 230 -8.89 5.06 -3.89
CA VAL A 230 -10.19 4.49 -4.24
C VAL A 230 -10.82 5.34 -5.35
N TYR A 231 -11.22 4.70 -6.44
CA TYR A 231 -11.97 5.32 -7.54
C TYR A 231 -13.34 4.66 -7.70
N GLU A 232 -14.28 5.38 -8.31
CA GLU A 232 -15.59 4.83 -8.69
C GLU A 232 -15.79 4.90 -10.19
N VAL A 233 -16.45 3.88 -10.73
CA VAL A 233 -16.94 3.85 -12.11
C VAL A 233 -18.41 3.48 -12.11
N PRO A 234 -19.22 4.00 -13.05
CA PRO A 234 -20.63 3.64 -13.12
C PRO A 234 -20.77 2.19 -13.63
N VAL A 235 -21.67 1.42 -13.03
CA VAL A 235 -21.93 0.02 -13.42
C VAL A 235 -23.43 -0.27 -13.46
N SER A 236 -23.80 -1.20 -14.32
CA SER A 236 -25.16 -1.70 -14.46
C SER A 236 -25.49 -2.65 -13.31
N TYR A 237 -26.73 -2.59 -12.82
CA TYR A 237 -27.18 -3.44 -11.73
C TYR A 237 -28.61 -3.92 -11.93
N ASN A 238 -28.76 -5.24 -12.02
CA ASN A 238 -30.04 -5.91 -12.20
C ASN A 238 -30.44 -6.65 -10.92
N GLY A 239 -30.68 -5.90 -9.85
CA GLY A 239 -31.00 -6.47 -8.55
C GLY A 239 -32.29 -7.29 -8.53
N ARG A 240 -32.26 -8.40 -7.78
CA ARG A 240 -33.42 -9.26 -7.49
C ARG A 240 -34.42 -8.57 -6.57
N THR A 241 -35.69 -8.92 -6.73
CA THR A 241 -36.78 -8.64 -5.79
C THR A 241 -36.70 -9.59 -4.59
N TYR A 242 -37.47 -9.32 -3.53
CA TYR A 242 -37.55 -10.20 -2.37
C TYR A 242 -38.12 -11.58 -2.71
N GLU A 243 -39.06 -11.64 -3.66
CA GLU A 243 -39.68 -12.88 -4.14
C GLU A 243 -38.69 -13.71 -4.97
N GLU A 244 -37.80 -13.04 -5.72
CA GLU A 244 -36.67 -13.66 -6.45
C GLU A 244 -35.50 -14.04 -5.53
N GLY A 245 -35.67 -13.99 -4.19
CA GLY A 245 -34.70 -14.54 -3.25
C GLY A 245 -33.60 -13.58 -2.77
N LYS A 246 -33.86 -12.27 -2.75
CA LYS A 246 -32.88 -11.27 -2.23
C LYS A 246 -32.35 -11.64 -0.84
N LYS A 247 -31.03 -11.83 -0.75
CA LYS A 247 -30.35 -12.35 0.44
C LYS A 247 -30.17 -11.34 1.57
N ILE A 248 -30.16 -10.03 1.28
CA ILE A 248 -29.93 -8.98 2.29
C ILE A 248 -31.23 -8.60 3.04
N ARG A 249 -31.19 -8.65 4.37
CA ARG A 249 -32.33 -8.32 5.25
C ARG A 249 -32.03 -7.16 6.19
N PHE A 250 -33.05 -6.61 6.85
CA PHE A 250 -32.90 -5.51 7.82
C PHE A 250 -31.92 -5.84 8.97
N ARG A 251 -31.91 -7.10 9.45
CA ARG A 251 -30.94 -7.57 10.45
C ARG A 251 -29.50 -7.43 9.97
N ASP A 252 -29.26 -7.56 8.67
CA ASP A 252 -27.91 -7.40 8.09
C ASP A 252 -27.51 -5.92 8.02
N ALA A 253 -28.46 -5.00 7.77
CA ALA A 253 -28.19 -3.57 7.88
C ALA A 253 -27.71 -3.19 9.30
N MET A 254 -28.31 -3.76 10.35
CA MET A 254 -27.83 -3.57 11.74
C MET A 254 -26.43 -4.14 11.97
N LYS A 255 -26.12 -5.33 11.42
CA LYS A 255 -24.76 -5.88 11.46
C LYS A 255 -23.74 -4.99 10.74
N ILE A 256 -24.13 -4.35 9.63
CA ILE A 256 -23.27 -3.40 8.91
C ILE A 256 -23.00 -2.18 9.79
N VAL A 257 -24.02 -1.59 10.43
CA VAL A 257 -23.82 -0.47 11.38
C VAL A 257 -22.85 -0.85 12.49
N LEU A 258 -23.02 -2.02 13.11
CA LEU A 258 -22.10 -2.52 14.13
C LEU A 258 -20.69 -2.76 13.59
N SER A 259 -20.57 -3.21 12.34
CA SER A 259 -19.27 -3.39 11.66
C SER A 259 -18.58 -2.04 11.45
N ILE A 260 -19.30 -1.01 10.96
CA ILE A 260 -18.78 0.35 10.82
C ILE A 260 -18.27 0.85 12.19
N ALA A 261 -19.08 0.73 13.24
CA ALA A 261 -18.70 1.15 14.59
C ALA A 261 -17.47 0.38 15.13
N ARG A 262 -17.41 -0.94 14.90
CA ARG A 262 -16.28 -1.79 15.28
C ARG A 262 -14.99 -1.36 14.58
N PHE A 263 -15.04 -1.12 13.27
CA PHE A 263 -13.86 -0.78 12.48
C PHE A 263 -13.50 0.71 12.53
N ALA A 264 -14.39 1.57 13.03
CA ALA A 264 -14.10 3.00 13.26
C ALA A 264 -12.96 3.28 14.24
N ARG A 265 -12.45 2.28 14.97
CA ARG A 265 -11.24 2.43 15.82
C ARG A 265 -10.17 1.39 15.50
N THR A 266 -10.26 0.70 14.37
CA THR A 266 -9.24 -0.28 14.00
C THR A 266 -7.92 0.42 13.62
N GLY A 267 -6.83 -0.04 14.25
CA GLY A 267 -5.46 0.26 13.82
C GLY A 267 -4.81 -0.92 13.07
N ASP A 268 -5.56 -2.01 12.87
CA ASP A 268 -5.07 -3.21 12.22
C ASP A 268 -5.34 -3.16 10.71
N LEU A 269 -4.36 -2.63 9.98
CA LEU A 269 -4.49 -2.23 8.57
C LEU A 269 -3.61 -3.04 7.61
N TYR A 270 -2.53 -3.63 8.10
CA TYR A 270 -1.57 -4.44 7.34
C TYR A 270 -1.46 -5.83 7.95
N LYS A 271 -1.08 -6.88 7.21
CA LYS A 271 -0.74 -8.18 7.80
C LYS A 271 0.72 -8.20 8.25
N ASP A 272 1.60 -7.65 7.42
CA ASP A 272 3.02 -7.53 7.71
C ASP A 272 3.32 -6.63 8.94
N PRO A 273 4.01 -7.14 9.98
CA PRO A 273 4.36 -6.35 11.18
C PRO A 273 5.26 -5.14 10.91
N GLY A 274 6.14 -5.22 9.90
CA GLY A 274 6.99 -4.12 9.48
C GLY A 274 6.17 -2.97 8.90
N ALA A 275 5.29 -3.27 7.95
CA ALA A 275 4.33 -2.34 7.35
C ALA A 275 3.39 -1.72 8.40
N LYS A 276 2.93 -2.49 9.40
CA LYS A 276 2.17 -1.94 10.54
C LYS A 276 2.96 -0.86 11.28
N THR A 277 4.22 -1.14 11.60
CA THR A 277 5.08 -0.22 12.36
C THR A 277 5.40 1.01 11.53
N LEU A 278 5.73 0.83 10.24
CA LEU A 278 5.99 1.94 9.32
C LEU A 278 4.75 2.82 9.15
N HIS A 279 3.56 2.23 9.00
CA HIS A 279 2.31 2.99 8.94
C HIS A 279 2.05 3.77 10.23
N ALA A 280 2.26 3.17 11.40
CA ALA A 280 2.12 3.86 12.68
C ALA A 280 3.10 5.05 12.81
N LEU A 281 4.37 4.87 12.43
CA LEU A 281 5.38 5.94 12.43
C LEU A 281 5.03 7.03 11.40
N SER A 282 4.55 6.64 10.22
CA SER A 282 4.10 7.55 9.16
C SER A 282 2.89 8.40 9.61
N ALA A 283 2.06 7.86 10.50
CA ALA A 283 0.87 8.49 11.04
C ALA A 283 1.11 9.34 12.31
N ALA A 284 2.36 9.71 12.59
CA ALA A 284 2.75 10.60 13.69
C ALA A 284 3.19 12.00 13.16
N PRO A 285 2.24 12.87 12.78
CA PRO A 285 2.56 14.13 12.11
C PRO A 285 3.32 15.13 12.99
N ARG A 286 3.12 15.12 14.32
CA ARG A 286 3.82 16.01 15.25
C ARG A 286 5.24 15.54 15.46
N PHE A 287 5.45 14.22 15.57
CA PHE A 287 6.80 13.65 15.67
C PHE A 287 7.61 13.94 14.40
N ASN A 288 7.03 13.68 13.22
CA ASN A 288 7.67 13.99 11.94
C ASN A 288 7.98 15.48 11.79
N ARG A 289 7.11 16.36 12.29
CA ARG A 289 7.38 17.81 12.33
C ARG A 289 8.52 18.16 13.28
N TRP A 290 8.59 17.56 14.47
CA TRP A 290 9.69 17.78 15.41
C TRP A 290 11.03 17.33 14.81
N MET A 291 11.07 16.18 14.15
CA MET A 291 12.23 15.71 13.39
C MET A 291 12.62 16.68 12.28
N ALA A 292 11.66 17.11 11.45
CA ALA A 292 11.90 18.09 10.39
C ALA A 292 12.47 19.41 10.93
N GLU A 293 11.90 19.95 12.01
CA GLU A 293 12.37 21.19 12.65
C GLU A 293 13.79 21.05 13.23
N THR A 294 14.16 19.86 13.69
CA THR A 294 15.50 19.58 14.24
C THR A 294 16.57 19.69 13.16
N ILE A 295 16.27 19.22 11.94
CA ILE A 295 17.23 19.24 10.81
C ILE A 295 17.10 20.46 9.91
N ARG A 296 15.96 21.16 9.95
CA ARG A 296 15.65 22.31 9.07
C ARG A 296 16.77 23.36 8.94
N PRO A 297 17.52 23.72 10.00
CA PRO A 297 18.61 24.69 9.89
C PRO A 297 19.73 24.29 8.93
N TYR A 298 19.90 22.98 8.67
CA TYR A 298 20.94 22.44 7.81
C TYR A 298 20.44 22.10 6.39
N VAL A 299 19.16 22.36 6.10
CA VAL A 299 18.54 22.04 4.80
C VAL A 299 18.57 23.24 3.87
N GLY A 300 19.28 23.07 2.75
CA GLY A 300 19.49 24.05 1.67
C GLY A 300 18.29 24.23 0.72
N GLN A 301 18.54 24.54 -0.55
CA GLN A 301 17.52 24.87 -1.54
C GLN A 301 17.26 23.77 -2.57
N ARG A 302 18.21 22.86 -2.76
CA ARG A 302 18.18 21.74 -3.71
C ARG A 302 18.40 20.45 -2.94
N VAL A 303 17.29 19.80 -2.60
CA VAL A 303 17.26 18.69 -1.65
C VAL A 303 17.01 17.38 -2.38
N LEU A 304 17.77 16.34 -2.04
CA LEU A 304 17.44 14.95 -2.33
C LEU A 304 17.09 14.23 -1.02
N GLU A 305 15.85 13.79 -0.86
CA GLU A 305 15.37 13.00 0.28
C GLU A 305 15.31 11.53 -0.10
N ILE A 306 16.12 10.70 0.55
CA ILE A 306 16.18 9.25 0.37
C ILE A 306 15.27 8.59 1.39
N GLY A 307 14.37 7.71 0.92
CA GLY A 307 13.38 7.04 1.77
C GLY A 307 12.26 7.96 2.21
N ALA A 308 11.78 8.82 1.31
CA ALA A 308 10.73 9.80 1.62
C ALA A 308 9.38 9.18 2.01
N GLY A 309 9.17 7.88 1.70
CA GLY A 309 7.93 7.17 1.93
C GLY A 309 6.76 7.86 1.23
N ILE A 310 5.66 8.06 1.97
CA ILE A 310 4.49 8.81 1.50
C ILE A 310 4.62 10.34 1.69
N GLY A 311 5.84 10.83 1.94
CA GLY A 311 6.20 12.24 2.00
C GLY A 311 5.80 12.98 3.28
N ASN A 312 5.86 12.30 4.43
CA ASN A 312 5.49 12.90 5.71
C ASN A 312 6.49 13.95 6.18
N LEU A 313 7.78 13.68 6.00
CA LEU A 313 8.85 14.62 6.25
C LEU A 313 8.92 15.67 5.13
N SER A 314 8.81 15.25 3.87
CA SER A 314 8.78 16.14 2.70
C SER A 314 7.77 17.28 2.86
N ARG A 315 6.57 17.01 3.41
CA ARG A 315 5.56 18.05 3.69
C ARG A 315 6.08 19.21 4.54
N ALA A 316 6.97 18.95 5.49
CA ALA A 316 7.51 19.96 6.40
C ALA A 316 8.76 20.67 5.84
N LEU A 317 9.53 19.98 4.99
CA LEU A 317 10.82 20.48 4.47
C LEU A 317 10.73 21.12 3.08
N LEU A 318 9.76 20.72 2.26
CA LEU A 318 9.50 21.21 0.91
C LEU A 318 9.20 22.72 0.82
N PRO A 319 8.43 23.35 1.74
CA PRO A 319 8.10 24.76 1.59
C PRO A 319 9.33 25.66 1.55
N GLY A 320 9.43 26.51 0.53
CA GLY A 320 10.54 27.47 0.35
C GLY A 320 11.79 26.90 -0.32
N ARG A 321 11.72 25.69 -0.90
CA ARG A 321 12.83 25.05 -1.63
C ARG A 321 12.72 25.28 -3.13
N LYS A 322 13.85 25.47 -3.80
CA LYS A 322 13.92 25.63 -5.27
C LYS A 322 13.70 24.31 -6.00
N ARG A 323 14.27 23.22 -5.49
CA ARG A 323 14.14 21.88 -6.05
C ARG A 323 14.11 20.85 -4.91
N TYR A 324 13.20 19.89 -4.99
CA TYR A 324 13.06 18.84 -4.01
C TYR A 324 12.82 17.50 -4.71
N VAL A 325 13.82 16.63 -4.66
CA VAL A 325 13.74 15.28 -5.21
C VAL A 325 13.47 14.33 -4.05
N ALA A 326 12.28 13.74 -4.02
CA ALA A 326 11.90 12.75 -3.03
C ALA A 326 12.00 11.34 -3.64
N THR A 327 12.75 10.45 -3.00
CA THR A 327 13.01 9.11 -3.52
C THR A 327 12.62 8.01 -2.54
N ASP A 328 12.26 6.85 -3.08
CA ASP A 328 11.88 5.67 -2.32
C ASP A 328 12.06 4.41 -3.18
N ILE A 329 12.30 3.25 -2.56
CA ILE A 329 12.41 1.97 -3.25
C ILE A 329 11.04 1.32 -3.49
N ASN A 330 9.98 1.79 -2.82
CA ASN A 330 8.64 1.23 -2.97
C ASN A 330 7.84 2.03 -4.01
N PRO A 331 7.44 1.43 -5.15
CA PRO A 331 6.63 2.08 -6.16
C PRO A 331 5.29 2.62 -5.64
N GLU A 332 4.69 1.98 -4.63
CA GLU A 332 3.43 2.44 -4.01
C GLU A 332 3.65 3.75 -3.23
N HIS A 333 4.77 3.87 -2.52
CA HIS A 333 5.14 5.10 -1.82
C HIS A 333 5.32 6.26 -2.80
N LEU A 334 6.04 6.03 -3.90
CA LEU A 334 6.26 7.03 -4.95
C LEU A 334 4.96 7.48 -5.59
N ALA A 335 4.05 6.55 -5.92
CA ALA A 335 2.75 6.88 -6.49
C ALA A 335 1.93 7.77 -5.53
N ARG A 336 1.93 7.46 -4.23
CA ARG A 336 1.26 8.27 -3.21
C ARG A 336 1.92 9.62 -3.02
N LEU A 337 3.25 9.69 -3.01
CA LEU A 337 4.00 10.92 -2.89
C LEU A 337 3.72 11.84 -4.08
N GLY A 338 3.76 11.30 -5.31
CA GLY A 338 3.41 12.02 -6.53
C GLY A 338 1.97 12.54 -6.51
N ALA A 339 0.99 11.72 -6.11
CA ALA A 339 -0.39 12.15 -5.97
C ALA A 339 -0.56 13.26 -4.90
N ARG A 340 0.12 13.13 -3.75
CA ARG A 340 0.05 14.08 -2.64
C ARG A 340 0.60 15.46 -3.00
N PHE A 341 1.65 15.50 -3.82
CA PHE A 341 2.35 16.73 -4.19
C PHE A 341 2.20 17.09 -5.67
N HIS A 342 1.22 16.54 -6.39
CA HIS A 342 1.03 16.77 -7.83
C HIS A 342 0.96 18.24 -8.25
N HIS A 343 0.51 19.12 -7.35
CA HIS A 343 0.41 20.57 -7.56
C HIS A 343 1.74 21.32 -7.33
N ARG A 344 2.79 20.63 -6.87
CA ARG A 344 4.09 21.23 -6.53
C ARG A 344 5.06 21.04 -7.69
N LEU A 345 5.23 22.10 -8.48
CA LEU A 345 6.14 22.10 -9.63
C LEU A 345 7.62 21.94 -9.25
N ASN A 346 7.98 22.21 -7.99
CA ASN A 346 9.34 22.12 -7.48
C ASN A 346 9.64 20.77 -6.80
N LEU A 347 8.72 19.81 -6.86
CA LEU A 347 8.91 18.46 -6.33
C LEU A 347 8.93 17.42 -7.45
N GLU A 348 9.92 16.54 -7.41
CA GLU A 348 10.04 15.39 -8.28
C GLU A 348 10.07 14.11 -7.43
N SER A 349 9.40 13.04 -7.88
CA SER A 349 9.45 11.73 -7.24
C SER A 349 10.21 10.74 -8.10
N HIS A 350 11.23 10.07 -7.57
CA HIS A 350 12.06 9.12 -8.31
C HIS A 350 12.28 7.83 -7.54
N PHE A 351 12.36 6.70 -8.25
CA PHE A 351 12.89 5.48 -7.66
C PHE A 351 14.39 5.66 -7.40
N CYS A 352 14.86 5.23 -6.23
CA CYS A 352 16.28 5.24 -5.89
C CYS A 352 16.54 4.21 -4.80
N ASP A 353 17.38 3.22 -5.09
CA ASP A 353 17.93 2.31 -4.10
C ASP A 353 19.29 2.82 -3.63
N LEU A 354 19.44 3.03 -2.33
CA LEU A 354 20.67 3.52 -1.70
C LEU A 354 21.89 2.64 -2.00
N GLN A 355 21.66 1.36 -2.36
CA GLN A 355 22.71 0.40 -2.70
C GLN A 355 23.14 0.43 -4.17
N GLN A 356 22.46 1.18 -5.04
CA GLN A 356 22.70 1.20 -6.49
C GLN A 356 23.28 2.56 -6.94
N PRO A 357 24.59 2.65 -7.24
CA PRO A 357 25.22 3.90 -7.68
C PRO A 357 24.57 4.54 -8.92
N GLU A 358 24.05 3.73 -9.83
CA GLU A 358 23.39 4.17 -11.06
C GLU A 358 22.15 5.04 -10.81
N ASP A 359 21.45 4.84 -9.69
CA ASP A 359 20.27 5.63 -9.32
C ASP A 359 20.65 7.05 -8.87
N PHE A 360 21.91 7.25 -8.45
CA PHE A 360 22.43 8.53 -8.01
C PHE A 360 23.15 9.30 -9.12
N ALA A 361 23.60 8.63 -10.17
CA ALA A 361 24.30 9.25 -11.30
C ALA A 361 23.57 10.45 -11.93
N PRO A 362 22.22 10.47 -12.09
CA PRO A 362 21.49 11.62 -12.62
C PRO A 362 21.55 12.88 -11.74
N PHE A 363 21.92 12.73 -10.47
CA PHE A 363 21.94 13.81 -9.48
C PHE A 363 23.37 14.21 -9.07
N ALA A 364 24.40 13.64 -9.70
CA ALA A 364 25.80 13.90 -9.35
C ALA A 364 26.12 15.40 -9.29
N ASN A 365 26.68 15.86 -8.17
CA ASN A 365 27.01 17.26 -7.89
C ASN A 365 25.90 18.23 -8.33
N SER A 366 24.67 17.99 -7.87
CA SER A 366 23.52 18.83 -8.24
C SER A 366 22.67 19.30 -7.06
N MET A 367 22.92 18.74 -5.87
CA MET A 367 22.15 19.01 -4.65
C MET A 367 23.01 19.70 -3.61
N ASP A 368 22.42 20.63 -2.88
CA ASP A 368 23.06 21.28 -1.72
C ASP A 368 22.73 20.57 -0.40
N THR A 369 21.78 19.64 -0.41
CA THR A 369 21.43 18.82 0.75
C THR A 369 20.96 17.42 0.33
N VAL A 370 21.46 16.40 1.01
CA VAL A 370 20.93 15.04 0.94
C VAL A 370 20.44 14.64 2.33
N ILE A 371 19.22 14.14 2.39
CA ILE A 371 18.54 13.71 3.62
C ILE A 371 18.35 12.20 3.54
N CYS A 372 18.84 11.47 4.53
CA CYS A 372 18.74 10.01 4.61
C CYS A 372 18.37 9.64 6.06
N LEU A 373 17.07 9.56 6.37
CA LEU A 373 16.59 9.31 7.74
C LEU A 373 15.98 7.91 7.86
N ASN A 374 16.51 7.10 8.76
CA ASN A 374 16.12 5.70 8.97
C ASN A 374 16.11 4.86 7.68
N VAL A 375 17.19 4.95 6.89
CA VAL A 375 17.38 4.16 5.65
C VAL A 375 18.69 3.40 5.70
N LEU A 376 19.76 4.01 6.21
CA LEU A 376 21.11 3.45 6.19
C LEU A 376 21.22 2.15 7.02
N GLU A 377 20.38 1.97 8.04
CA GLU A 377 20.30 0.73 8.82
C GLU A 377 19.64 -0.43 8.07
N HIS A 378 18.90 -0.17 6.99
CA HIS A 378 18.22 -1.17 6.17
C HIS A 378 19.06 -1.63 4.98
N VAL A 379 20.26 -1.07 4.78
CA VAL A 379 21.19 -1.51 3.73
C VAL A 379 22.30 -2.39 4.29
N LYS A 380 22.76 -3.35 3.49
CA LYS A 380 23.87 -4.23 3.91
C LYS A 380 25.21 -3.47 3.84
N ASP A 381 25.43 -2.75 2.75
CA ASP A 381 26.63 -1.98 2.48
C ASP A 381 26.41 -0.49 2.81
N ASP A 382 26.53 -0.14 4.09
CA ASP A 382 26.39 1.26 4.52
C ASP A 382 27.53 2.19 4.03
N PRO A 383 28.79 1.73 3.83
CA PRO A 383 29.82 2.58 3.25
C PRO A 383 29.50 2.98 1.81
N LEU A 384 29.02 2.04 0.98
CA LEU A 384 28.58 2.35 -0.38
C LEU A 384 27.40 3.35 -0.38
N GLY A 385 26.43 3.16 0.51
CA GLY A 385 25.32 4.10 0.67
C GLY A 385 25.79 5.53 0.98
N LEU A 386 26.76 5.68 1.87
CA LEU A 386 27.36 6.99 2.19
C LEU A 386 28.16 7.58 1.01
N GLN A 387 28.87 6.77 0.24
CA GLN A 387 29.56 7.20 -0.99
C GLN A 387 28.57 7.67 -2.06
N ASN A 388 27.45 6.97 -2.21
CA ASN A 388 26.38 7.36 -3.11
C ASN A 388 25.79 8.72 -2.70
N ILE A 389 25.51 8.93 -1.41
CA ILE A 389 25.10 10.24 -0.87
C ILE A 389 26.15 11.32 -1.18
N TYR A 390 27.44 11.01 -1.01
CA TYR A 390 28.55 11.94 -1.28
C TYR A 390 28.61 12.36 -2.76
N SER A 391 28.33 11.45 -3.69
CA SER A 391 28.40 11.70 -5.13
C SER A 391 27.39 12.76 -5.61
N VAL A 392 26.26 12.89 -4.92
CA VAL A 392 25.14 13.77 -5.28
C VAL A 392 25.37 15.22 -4.84
N LEU A 393 26.09 15.40 -3.74
CA LEU A 393 26.27 16.70 -3.10
C LEU A 393 27.24 17.58 -3.88
N ASP A 394 26.92 18.87 -3.97
CA ASP A 394 27.87 19.92 -4.34
C ASP A 394 28.92 20.15 -3.24
N HIS A 395 30.04 20.78 -3.60
CA HIS A 395 30.98 21.29 -2.61
C HIS A 395 30.28 22.25 -1.63
N GLY A 396 30.50 22.04 -0.33
CA GLY A 396 29.81 22.75 0.75
C GLY A 396 28.38 22.25 1.03
N GLY A 397 27.88 21.25 0.31
CA GLY A 397 26.57 20.65 0.55
C GLY A 397 26.54 19.77 1.81
N HIS A 398 25.35 19.62 2.40
CA HIS A 398 25.16 18.88 3.65
C HIS A 398 24.56 17.48 3.43
N ALA A 399 25.17 16.47 4.03
CA ALA A 399 24.56 15.17 4.28
C ALA A 399 23.93 15.16 5.68
N ILE A 400 22.64 14.84 5.74
CA ILE A 400 21.86 14.71 6.98
C ILE A 400 21.43 13.25 7.11
N VAL A 401 22.10 12.50 7.99
CA VAL A 401 21.92 11.05 8.12
C VAL A 401 21.41 10.72 9.52
N LEU A 402 20.17 10.22 9.64
CA LEU A 402 19.61 9.76 10.90
C LEU A 402 19.60 8.24 10.94
N VAL A 403 20.16 7.69 12.02
CA VAL A 403 20.21 6.25 12.27
C VAL A 403 19.82 5.91 13.71
N PRO A 404 19.33 4.69 13.99
CA PRO A 404 19.03 4.25 15.34
C PRO A 404 20.33 4.05 16.14
N GLU A 405 20.36 4.49 17.39
CA GLU A 405 21.52 4.41 18.26
C GLU A 405 21.50 3.12 19.11
N GLY A 406 22.66 2.52 19.31
CA GLY A 406 22.97 1.58 20.38
C GLY A 406 22.48 0.14 20.16
N MET A 407 23.41 -0.75 19.82
CA MET A 407 23.12 -2.19 19.67
C MET A 407 22.58 -2.88 20.93
N SER A 408 22.77 -2.29 22.12
CA SER A 408 22.25 -2.84 23.37
C SER A 408 20.72 -2.88 23.43
N VAL A 409 20.04 -2.00 22.69
CA VAL A 409 18.56 -1.96 22.61
C VAL A 409 18.00 -2.60 21.33
N TYR A 410 18.86 -3.18 20.50
CA TYR A 410 18.43 -3.95 19.32
C TYR A 410 17.55 -5.14 19.76
N GLY A 411 16.38 -5.27 19.13
CA GLY A 411 15.40 -6.29 19.49
C GLY A 411 14.48 -6.71 18.34
N THR A 412 13.36 -7.33 18.70
CA THR A 412 12.40 -7.91 17.73
C THR A 412 11.74 -6.87 16.83
N ILE A 413 11.55 -5.63 17.29
CA ILE A 413 11.03 -4.52 16.47
C ILE A 413 12.04 -4.15 15.38
N ASP A 414 13.34 -4.09 15.71
CA ASP A 414 14.40 -3.78 14.73
C ASP A 414 14.45 -4.82 13.62
N VAL A 415 14.35 -6.11 13.99
CA VAL A 415 14.29 -7.22 13.03
C VAL A 415 13.04 -7.11 12.15
N ALA A 416 11.87 -6.79 12.73
CA ALA A 416 10.62 -6.64 11.99
C ALA A 416 10.62 -5.42 11.05
N LEU A 417 11.39 -4.38 11.37
CA LEU A 417 11.65 -3.24 10.49
C LEU A 417 12.69 -3.56 9.41
N GLY A 418 13.43 -4.67 9.52
CA GLY A 418 14.49 -5.01 8.58
C GLY A 418 15.80 -4.26 8.84
N HIS A 419 16.03 -3.78 10.07
CA HIS A 419 17.32 -3.20 10.45
C HIS A 419 18.40 -4.29 10.44
N TYR A 420 19.56 -4.00 9.85
CA TYR A 420 20.76 -4.82 10.02
C TYR A 420 21.54 -4.46 11.28
N ARG A 421 21.45 -3.20 11.72
CA ARG A 421 22.33 -2.65 12.76
C ARG A 421 21.74 -1.39 13.41
N ARG A 422 22.37 -1.01 14.52
CA ARG A 422 22.25 0.28 15.20
C ARG A 422 23.66 0.84 15.42
N TYR A 423 23.79 2.15 15.45
CA TYR A 423 25.10 2.82 15.41
C TYR A 423 25.47 3.41 16.77
N SER A 424 26.76 3.59 17.02
CA SER A 424 27.23 4.57 18.02
C SER A 424 27.53 5.92 17.35
N GLU A 425 27.65 6.99 18.14
CA GLU A 425 28.07 8.30 17.64
C GLU A 425 29.44 8.21 16.93
N GLU A 426 30.38 7.47 17.52
CA GLU A 426 31.73 7.26 16.96
C GLU A 426 31.72 6.45 15.67
N GLU A 427 30.90 5.41 15.60
CA GLU A 427 30.79 4.55 14.42
C GLU A 427 30.22 5.33 13.23
N LEU A 428 29.12 6.07 13.44
CA LEU A 428 28.53 6.92 12.40
C LEU A 428 29.54 7.96 11.93
N LYS A 429 30.21 8.65 12.85
CA LYS A 429 31.23 9.65 12.52
C LYS A 429 32.33 9.05 11.63
N LYS A 430 32.93 7.94 12.06
CA LYS A 430 34.02 7.28 11.34
C LYS A 430 33.60 6.83 9.94
N LYS A 431 32.37 6.31 9.78
CA LYS A 431 31.84 5.89 8.49
C LYS A 431 31.60 7.06 7.55
N MET A 432 31.06 8.18 8.05
CA MET A 432 30.88 9.40 7.26
C MET A 432 32.24 9.98 6.83
N GLU A 433 33.21 10.05 7.74
CA GLU A 433 34.57 10.53 7.42
C GLU A 433 35.27 9.61 6.40
N ALA A 434 35.10 8.29 6.52
CA ALA A 434 35.63 7.32 5.54
C ALA A 434 34.99 7.47 4.15
N ALA A 435 33.77 7.99 4.06
CA ALA A 435 33.11 8.32 2.79
C ALA A 435 33.53 9.71 2.23
N GLY A 436 34.40 10.44 2.94
CA GLY A 436 34.95 11.73 2.51
C GLY A 436 34.25 12.97 3.08
N PHE A 437 33.30 12.79 4.01
CA PHE A 437 32.62 13.91 4.65
C PHE A 437 33.42 14.53 5.80
N GLU A 438 33.22 15.82 6.02
CA GLU A 438 33.61 16.51 7.26
C GLU A 438 32.39 16.53 8.21
N VAL A 439 32.44 15.77 9.31
CA VAL A 439 31.33 15.69 10.27
C VAL A 439 31.33 16.91 11.18
N GLU A 440 30.42 17.84 10.93
CA GLU A 440 30.28 19.08 11.70
C GLU A 440 29.62 18.83 13.07
N ARG A 441 28.60 17.96 13.11
CA ARG A 441 27.81 17.75 14.32
C ARG A 441 27.12 16.39 14.34
N ILE A 442 27.01 15.80 15.53
CA ILE A 442 26.08 14.71 15.81
C ILE A 442 25.01 15.19 16.78
N VAL A 443 23.76 15.15 16.35
CA VAL A 443 22.59 15.53 17.16
C VAL A 443 21.99 14.28 17.79
N ARG A 444 21.85 14.29 19.12
CA ARG A 444 21.15 13.24 19.88
C ARG A 444 19.65 13.49 19.81
N PHE A 445 18.87 12.48 19.39
CA PHE A 445 17.44 12.66 19.14
C PHE A 445 16.60 11.55 19.79
N ASN A 446 15.46 11.94 20.35
CA ASN A 446 14.44 11.02 20.84
C ASN A 446 14.96 10.07 21.94
N ARG A 447 15.58 10.64 22.98
CA ARG A 447 15.86 9.94 24.25
C ARG A 447 14.58 9.39 24.87
N VAL A 448 13.47 10.12 24.80
CA VAL A 448 12.20 9.73 25.44
C VAL A 448 11.75 8.31 25.07
N SER A 449 11.91 7.88 23.80
CA SER A 449 11.45 6.55 23.38
C SER A 449 12.40 5.40 23.73
N ARG A 450 13.59 5.66 24.28
CA ARG A 450 14.65 4.64 24.49
C ARG A 450 14.15 3.49 25.36
N PHE A 451 13.59 3.82 26.51
CA PHE A 451 13.10 2.84 27.48
C PHE A 451 11.85 2.09 26.96
N PRO A 452 10.79 2.77 26.45
CA PRO A 452 9.68 2.08 25.81
C PRO A 452 10.09 1.14 24.67
N TRP A 453 11.06 1.54 23.84
CA TRP A 453 11.58 0.71 22.76
C TRP A 453 12.25 -0.55 23.28
N PHE A 454 13.13 -0.42 24.27
CA PHE A 454 13.80 -1.55 24.91
C PHE A 454 12.80 -2.53 25.54
N VAL A 455 11.85 -2.02 26.32
CA VAL A 455 10.82 -2.87 26.94
C VAL A 455 10.00 -3.60 25.87
N SER A 456 9.54 -2.88 24.84
CA SER A 456 8.69 -3.46 23.80
C SER A 456 9.42 -4.52 22.96
N GLY A 457 10.62 -4.20 22.45
CA GLY A 457 11.34 -5.06 21.51
C GLY A 457 12.22 -6.15 22.15
N ARG A 458 12.75 -5.91 23.35
CA ARG A 458 13.69 -6.83 24.04
C ARG A 458 13.01 -7.64 25.15
N ILE A 459 12.19 -7.00 25.98
CA ILE A 459 11.52 -7.67 27.11
C ILE A 459 10.24 -8.36 26.64
N LEU A 460 9.32 -7.60 26.03
CA LEU A 460 8.03 -8.10 25.59
C LEU A 460 8.07 -8.81 24.23
N LYS A 461 9.20 -8.74 23.52
CA LYS A 461 9.43 -9.35 22.19
C LYS A 461 8.32 -9.01 21.17
N ARG A 462 7.77 -7.79 21.23
CA ARG A 462 6.76 -7.33 20.29
C ARG A 462 7.42 -7.07 18.93
N THR A 463 6.78 -7.53 17.86
CA THR A 463 7.26 -7.32 16.48
C THR A 463 6.66 -6.06 15.82
N SER A 464 5.79 -5.33 16.52
CA SER A 464 5.23 -4.07 16.03
C SER A 464 4.94 -3.08 17.16
N LEU A 465 4.95 -1.79 16.83
CA LEU A 465 4.46 -0.75 17.74
C LEU A 465 2.93 -0.69 17.73
N ASP A 466 2.33 -0.48 18.90
CA ASP A 466 0.88 -0.34 19.01
C ASP A 466 0.42 1.03 18.49
N TRP A 467 -0.65 1.03 17.68
CA TRP A 467 -1.19 2.24 17.07
C TRP A 467 -1.61 3.28 18.11
N ASN A 468 -2.28 2.87 19.18
CA ASN A 468 -2.78 3.79 20.20
C ASN A 468 -1.63 4.38 21.01
N GLN A 469 -0.61 3.58 21.32
CA GLN A 469 0.63 4.06 21.93
C GLN A 469 1.30 5.13 21.06
N MET A 470 1.37 4.93 19.74
CA MET A 470 1.97 5.90 18.83
C MET A 470 1.15 7.19 18.74
N GLN A 471 -0.17 7.10 18.68
CA GLN A 471 -1.05 8.28 18.68
C GLN A 471 -0.94 9.09 19.99
N LEU A 472 -0.85 8.40 21.13
CA LEU A 472 -0.61 9.06 22.41
C LEU A 472 0.77 9.73 22.43
N TYR A 473 1.81 9.03 21.97
CA TYR A 473 3.15 9.56 21.87
C TYR A 473 3.18 10.82 20.98
N ASP A 474 2.57 10.77 19.79
CA ASP A 474 2.48 11.90 18.87
C ASP A 474 1.80 13.11 19.51
N ARG A 475 0.64 12.90 20.16
CA ARG A 475 -0.08 13.98 20.88
C ARG A 475 0.76 14.65 21.96
N MET A 476 1.68 13.90 22.57
CA MET A 476 2.54 14.36 23.66
C MET A 476 3.89 14.91 23.18
N VAL A 477 4.15 15.00 21.87
CA VAL A 477 5.42 15.52 21.31
C VAL A 477 5.78 16.92 21.84
N TRP A 478 4.79 17.78 22.13
CA TRP A 478 5.04 19.10 22.72
C TRP A 478 5.76 19.02 24.08
N LEU A 479 5.48 17.97 24.85
CA LEU A 479 6.11 17.69 26.14
C LEU A 479 7.44 16.99 25.92
N TRP A 480 7.45 15.94 25.08
CA TRP A 480 8.65 15.16 24.76
C TRP A 480 9.79 16.03 24.27
N ARG A 481 9.52 16.96 23.35
CA ARG A 481 10.52 17.90 22.84
C ARG A 481 11.17 18.76 23.93
N ARG A 482 10.43 19.10 24.99
CA ARG A 482 10.95 19.93 26.10
C ARG A 482 11.80 19.10 27.06
N ILE A 483 11.43 17.85 27.31
CA ILE A 483 12.14 17.00 28.26
C ILE A 483 13.33 16.25 27.64
N ASP A 484 13.27 15.95 26.33
CA ASP A 484 14.26 15.11 25.63
C ASP A 484 15.72 15.52 25.88
N PRO A 485 16.10 16.81 25.84
CA PRO A 485 17.48 17.23 26.05
C PRO A 485 18.00 16.96 27.48
N TYR A 486 17.11 16.89 28.47
CA TYR A 486 17.45 16.77 29.88
C TYR A 486 17.48 15.32 30.39
N LEU A 487 17.07 14.34 29.56
CA LEU A 487 17.06 12.94 29.97
C LEU A 487 18.50 12.38 30.05
N PRO A 488 18.86 11.69 31.15
CA PRO A 488 20.25 11.30 31.41
C PRO A 488 20.75 10.10 30.59
N TRP A 489 19.85 9.37 29.92
CA TRP A 489 20.19 8.17 29.16
C TRP A 489 20.51 8.47 27.68
N ARG A 490 21.05 7.46 26.98
CA ARG A 490 21.39 7.54 25.56
C ARG A 490 20.16 7.72 24.66
N PRO A 491 20.26 8.44 23.53
CA PRO A 491 19.14 8.65 22.61
C PRO A 491 18.69 7.36 21.92
N THR A 492 17.48 7.34 21.38
CA THR A 492 17.03 6.23 20.52
C THR A 492 17.63 6.33 19.13
N SER A 493 17.89 7.56 18.67
CA SER A 493 18.43 7.85 17.34
C SER A 493 19.45 8.99 17.40
N ILE A 494 20.38 9.00 16.45
CA ILE A 494 21.37 10.07 16.28
C ILE A 494 21.30 10.60 14.84
N ILE A 495 21.61 11.88 14.66
CA ILE A 495 21.61 12.54 13.35
C ILE A 495 23.01 13.09 13.10
N GLY A 496 23.72 12.51 12.14
CA GLY A 496 24.97 13.05 11.62
C GLY A 496 24.67 14.18 10.63
N ILE A 497 25.21 15.37 10.92
CA ILE A 497 25.27 16.50 9.99
C ILE A 497 26.72 16.60 9.54
N ALA A 498 26.94 16.39 8.25
CA ALA A 498 28.27 16.44 7.66
C ALA A 498 28.28 17.20 6.35
N ARG A 499 29.42 17.79 6.01
CA ARG A 499 29.62 18.61 4.83
C ARG A 499 30.50 17.90 3.82
N LYS A 500 30.22 18.07 2.53
CA LYS A 500 31.18 17.72 1.47
C LYS A 500 32.21 18.86 1.38
N PRO A 501 33.50 18.61 1.68
CA PRO A 501 34.49 19.66 1.84
C PRO A 501 34.65 20.54 0.60
#